data_AF-A0A8S3VZL2-F1
#
_entry.id   AF-A0A8S3VZL2-F1
#
_cell.length_a   1.000
_cell.length_b   1.000
_cell.length_c   1.000
_cell.angle_alpha   90.00
_cell.angle_beta   90.00
_cell.angle_gamma   90.00
#
_symmetry.space_group_name_H-M   'P 1'
#
loop_
_entity.id
_entity.type
_entity.pdbx_description
1 polymer ?
#
loop_
_entity_poly.entity_id
_entity_poly.type
_entity_poly.pdbx_seq_one_letter_code
_entity_poly.pdbx_strand_id
1 'polypeptide(L)'
;MDLNNHLSEVDTTLSDLNEQSISFDTRLKSVESQVSKDNYLSDKLEVMETTLAAMEQQARDCNIEISNLPERRGENLVTVIINIGVLINQQIQPSDIILAHRVPHVGENDKRPKMP
;
A
#
# COMPACT_ATOMS: atom_id res chain seq x y z
N MET A 1 47.60 6.74 54.07
CA MET A 1 47.49 7.65 52.92
C MET A 1 46.69 6.99 51.79
N ASP A 2 46.80 5.67 51.59
CA ASP A 2 46.08 4.93 50.53
C ASP A 2 44.55 4.89 50.65
N LEU A 3 43.99 4.80 51.86
CA LEU A 3 42.53 4.64 52.01
C LEU A 3 41.73 5.87 51.51
N ASN A 4 42.24 7.09 51.74
CA ASN A 4 41.57 8.30 51.27
C ASN A 4 41.66 8.46 49.75
N ASN A 5 42.76 8.00 49.13
CA ASN A 5 42.90 8.02 47.68
C ASN A 5 41.92 7.05 47.02
N HIS A 6 41.79 5.82 47.55
CA HIS A 6 40.79 4.88 47.06
C HIS A 6 39.35 5.34 47.29
N LEU A 7 39.07 6.02 48.41
CA LEU A 7 37.74 6.60 48.64
C LEU A 7 37.41 7.66 47.58
N SER A 8 38.38 8.51 47.24
CA SER A 8 38.23 9.53 46.19
C SER A 8 38.04 8.92 44.79
N GLU A 9 38.75 7.84 44.48
CA GLU A 9 38.59 7.12 43.21
C GLU A 9 37.21 6.46 43.09
N VAL A 10 36.70 5.90 44.19
CA VAL A 10 35.35 5.32 44.27
C VAL A 10 34.28 6.40 44.09
N ASP A 11 34.42 7.57 44.71
CA ASP A 11 33.48 8.68 44.54
C ASP A 11 33.44 9.18 43.09
N THR A 12 34.61 9.26 42.44
CA THR A 12 34.72 9.68 41.04
C THR A 12 34.03 8.67 40.12
N THR A 13 34.31 7.38 40.29
CA THR A 13 33.66 6.31 39.50
C THR A 13 32.15 6.24 39.74
N LEU A 14 31.68 6.47 40.96
CA LEU A 14 30.24 6.57 41.26
C LEU A 14 29.58 7.75 40.54
N SER A 15 30.24 8.91 40.51
CA SER A 15 29.76 10.08 39.76
C SER A 15 29.66 9.78 38.27
N ASP A 16 30.72 9.20 37.69
CA ASP A 16 30.76 8.85 36.26
C ASP A 16 29.68 7.82 35.89
N LEU A 17 29.46 6.82 36.75
CA LEU A 17 28.41 5.82 36.55
C LEU A 17 27.01 6.44 36.65
N ASN A 18 26.81 7.37 37.57
CA ASN A 18 25.53 8.08 37.69
C ASN A 18 25.24 8.93 36.46
N GLU A 19 26.23 9.66 35.94
CA GLU A 19 26.09 10.43 34.70
C GLU A 19 25.79 9.54 33.48
N GLN A 20 26.48 8.40 33.37
CA GLN A 20 26.19 7.41 32.32
C GLN A 20 24.76 6.84 32.45
N SER A 21 24.31 6.56 33.68
CA SER A 21 22.96 6.07 33.95
C SER A 21 21.90 7.08 33.49
N ILE A 22 22.07 8.37 33.81
CA ILE A 22 21.19 9.45 33.35
C ILE A 22 21.19 9.56 31.82
N SER A 23 22.36 9.44 31.20
CA SER A 23 22.49 9.46 29.74
C SER A 23 21.74 8.30 29.08
N PHE A 24 21.88 7.08 29.63
CA PHE A 24 21.16 5.91 29.13
C PHE A 24 19.64 6.04 29.30
N ASP A 25 19.17 6.50 30.45
CA ASP A 25 17.73 6.72 30.68
C ASP A 25 17.14 7.73 29.68
N THR A 26 17.88 8.80 29.40
CA THR A 26 17.46 9.82 28.41
C THR A 26 17.37 9.23 26.99
N ARG A 27 18.38 8.45 26.59
CA ARG A 27 18.41 7.80 25.27
C ARG A 27 17.32 6.74 25.14
N LEU A 28 17.08 5.98 26.21
CA LEU A 28 16.05 4.94 26.26
C LEU A 28 14.67 5.56 26.04
N LYS A 29 14.34 6.64 26.77
CA LYS A 29 13.09 7.39 26.59
C LYS A 29 12.91 7.91 25.16
N SER A 30 13.99 8.36 24.53
CA SER A 30 13.95 8.81 23.12
C SER A 30 13.62 7.65 22.17
N VAL A 31 14.25 6.48 22.36
CA VAL A 31 14.01 5.29 21.54
C VAL A 31 12.58 4.79 21.73
N GLU A 32 12.10 4.68 22.97
CA GLU A 32 10.72 4.27 23.28
C GLU A 32 9.68 5.19 22.62
N SER A 33 9.93 6.51 22.64
CA SER A 33 9.08 7.47 21.96
C SER A 33 9.08 7.30 20.43
N GLN A 34 10.23 7.00 19.83
CA GLN A 34 10.35 6.75 18.39
C GLN A 34 9.63 5.46 17.98
N VAL A 35 9.86 4.36 18.70
CA VAL A 35 9.19 3.07 18.45
C VAL A 35 7.66 3.22 18.53
N SER A 36 7.16 4.00 19.50
CA SER A 36 5.72 4.26 19.63
C SER A 36 5.15 5.01 18.42
N LYS A 37 5.90 5.97 17.86
CA LYS A 37 5.50 6.70 16.65
C LYS A 37 5.55 5.82 15.41
N ASP A 38 6.55 4.96 15.30
CA ASP A 38 6.71 4.04 14.16
C ASP A 38 5.54 3.06 14.10
N ASN A 39 5.11 2.50 15.23
CA ASN A 39 3.91 1.65 15.28
C ASN A 39 2.65 2.41 14.83
N TYR A 40 2.45 3.63 15.33
CA TYR A 40 1.31 4.47 14.92
C TYR A 40 1.32 4.79 13.41
N LEU A 41 2.49 5.07 12.85
CA LEU A 41 2.66 5.31 11.42
C LEU A 41 2.40 4.05 10.60
N SER A 42 2.89 2.89 11.07
CA SER A 42 2.64 1.59 10.44
C SER A 42 1.16 1.26 10.39
N ASP A 43 0.45 1.41 11.51
CA ASP A 43 -1.01 1.18 11.59
C ASP A 43 -1.76 2.10 10.61
N LYS A 44 -1.35 3.37 10.52
CA LYS A 44 -1.97 4.33 9.60
C LYS A 44 -1.70 3.99 8.14
N LEU A 45 -0.51 3.49 7.82
CA LEU A 45 -0.20 3.03 6.46
C LEU A 45 -1.05 1.83 6.07
N GLU A 46 -1.21 0.85 6.96
CA GLU A 46 -2.08 -0.31 6.71
C GLU A 46 -3.54 0.11 6.45
N VAL A 47 -4.06 1.05 7.24
CA VAL A 47 -5.40 1.62 7.01
C VAL A 47 -5.49 2.35 5.65
N MET A 48 -4.44 3.06 5.25
CA MET A 48 -4.41 3.75 3.96
C MET A 48 -4.35 2.77 2.78
N GLU A 49 -3.53 1.73 2.88
CA GLU A 49 -3.42 0.68 1.85
C GLU A 49 -4.74 -0.06 1.65
N THR A 50 -5.38 -0.46 2.76
CA THR A 50 -6.69 -1.12 2.71
C THR A 50 -7.78 -0.21 2.13
N THR A 51 -7.76 1.08 2.47
CA THR A 51 -8.69 2.06 1.91
C THR A 51 -8.45 2.27 0.41
N LEU A 52 -7.20 2.38 -0.02
CA LEU A 52 -6.84 2.50 -1.44
C LEU A 52 -7.30 1.27 -2.23
N ALA A 53 -7.02 0.06 -1.73
CA ALA A 53 -7.46 -1.17 -2.36
C ALA A 53 -8.99 -1.23 -2.49
N ALA A 54 -9.73 -0.79 -1.46
CA ALA A 54 -11.18 -0.71 -1.51
C ALA A 54 -11.67 0.30 -2.58
N MET A 55 -11.02 1.47 -2.67
CA MET A 55 -11.36 2.48 -3.68
C MET A 55 -11.07 2.00 -5.11
N GLU A 56 -9.97 1.30 -5.32
CA GLU A 56 -9.64 0.71 -6.63
C GLU A 56 -10.61 -0.39 -7.03
N GLN A 57 -11.04 -1.21 -6.07
CA GLN A 57 -12.06 -2.23 -6.31
C GLN A 57 -13.39 -1.56 -6.68
N GLN A 58 -13.81 -0.55 -5.90
CA GLN A 58 -15.05 0.18 -6.14
C GLN A 58 -15.05 0.87 -7.52
N ALA A 59 -13.90 1.39 -7.97
CA ALA A 59 -13.77 1.98 -9.30
C ALA A 59 -14.01 0.98 -10.44
N ARG A 60 -13.94 -0.33 -10.17
CA ARG A 60 -14.18 -1.42 -11.13
C ARG A 60 -15.53 -2.12 -10.94
N ASP A 61 -16.37 -1.70 -9.99
CA ASP A 61 -17.64 -2.38 -9.66
C ASP A 61 -18.60 -2.49 -10.85
N CYS A 62 -18.58 -1.52 -11.75
CA CYS A 62 -19.43 -1.49 -12.96
C CYS A 62 -18.71 -1.98 -14.22
N ASN A 63 -17.45 -2.41 -14.12
CA ASN A 63 -16.72 -2.91 -15.27
C ASN A 63 -17.19 -4.33 -15.59
N ILE A 64 -17.48 -4.58 -16.86
CA ILE A 64 -17.89 -5.90 -17.35
C ILE A 64 -16.83 -6.41 -18.32
N GLU A 65 -16.31 -7.61 -18.06
CA GLU A 65 -15.43 -8.31 -18.98
C GLU A 65 -16.21 -9.33 -19.79
N ILE A 66 -16.10 -9.25 -21.12
CA ILE A 66 -16.75 -10.18 -22.04
C ILE A 66 -15.66 -10.96 -22.77
N SER A 67 -15.47 -12.22 -22.35
CA SER A 67 -14.52 -13.13 -22.97
C SER A 67 -15.12 -13.82 -24.21
N ASN A 68 -14.27 -14.39 -25.06
CA ASN A 68 -14.65 -15.19 -26.24
C ASN A 68 -15.49 -14.45 -27.30
N LEU A 69 -15.43 -13.12 -27.33
CA LEU A 69 -16.07 -12.32 -28.35
C LEU A 69 -15.15 -12.23 -29.59
N PRO A 70 -15.53 -12.76 -30.76
CA PRO A 70 -14.69 -12.74 -31.96
C PRO A 70 -14.28 -11.32 -32.35
N GLU A 71 -13.04 -11.16 -32.82
CA GLU A 71 -12.51 -9.87 -33.26
C GLU A 71 -12.77 -9.63 -34.76
N ARG A 72 -13.15 -8.39 -35.10
CA ARG A 72 -13.32 -7.96 -36.49
C ARG A 72 -12.62 -6.63 -36.72
N ARG A 73 -11.96 -6.48 -37.88
CA ARG A 73 -11.35 -5.21 -38.26
C ARG A 73 -12.42 -4.13 -38.43
N GLY A 74 -12.21 -2.96 -37.82
CA GLY A 74 -13.13 -1.83 -37.89
C GLY A 74 -14.43 -2.02 -37.10
N GLU A 75 -14.44 -2.90 -36.10
CA GLU A 75 -15.62 -3.09 -35.26
C GLU A 75 -15.92 -1.88 -34.36
N ASN A 76 -17.21 -1.67 -34.09
CA ASN A 76 -17.68 -0.71 -33.11
C ASN A 76 -18.13 -1.46 -31.84
N LEU A 77 -17.29 -1.45 -30.80
CA LEU A 77 -17.54 -2.20 -29.57
C LEU A 77 -18.80 -1.74 -28.83
N VAL A 78 -19.14 -0.46 -28.89
CA VAL A 78 -20.39 0.08 -28.31
C VAL A 78 -21.59 -0.57 -28.97
N THR A 79 -21.60 -0.64 -30.31
CA THR A 79 -22.67 -1.33 -31.05
C THR A 79 -22.74 -2.82 -30.71
N VAL A 80 -21.58 -3.49 -30.55
CA VAL A 80 -21.53 -4.90 -30.17
C VAL A 80 -22.16 -5.12 -28.79
N ILE A 81 -21.83 -4.30 -27.80
CA ILE A 81 -22.39 -4.40 -26.43
C ILE A 81 -23.90 -4.18 -26.44
N ILE A 82 -24.39 -3.16 -27.17
CA ILE A 82 -25.83 -2.89 -27.30
C ILE A 82 -26.56 -4.09 -27.91
N ASN A 83 -25.98 -4.68 -28.96
CA ASN A 83 -26.56 -5.87 -29.60
C ASN A 83 -26.58 -7.08 -28.64
N ILE A 84 -25.55 -7.28 -27.83
CA ILE A 84 -25.54 -8.30 -26.77
C ILE A 84 -26.67 -8.05 -25.77
N GLY A 85 -26.85 -6.80 -25.34
CA GLY A 85 -27.95 -6.41 -24.46
C GLY A 85 -29.31 -6.81 -25.04
N VAL A 86 -29.58 -6.46 -26.30
CA VAL A 86 -30.81 -6.85 -27.01
C VAL A 86 -31.01 -8.36 -27.01
N LEU A 87 -29.95 -9.14 -27.28
CA LEU A 87 -30.01 -10.61 -27.32
C LEU A 87 -30.39 -11.23 -25.96
N ILE A 88 -30.02 -10.59 -24.85
CA ILE A 88 -30.34 -11.05 -23.50
C ILE A 88 -31.57 -10.35 -22.89
N ASN A 89 -32.34 -9.61 -23.71
CA ASN A 89 -33.48 -8.80 -23.28
C ASN A 89 -33.13 -7.70 -22.25
N GLN A 90 -31.90 -7.18 -22.30
CA GLN A 90 -31.46 -6.04 -21.50
C GLN A 90 -31.22 -4.83 -22.40
N GLN A 91 -32.01 -3.78 -22.20
CA GLN A 91 -31.80 -2.54 -22.95
C GLN A 91 -30.57 -1.80 -22.41
N ILE A 92 -29.56 -1.64 -23.26
CA ILE A 92 -28.34 -0.87 -22.97
C ILE A 92 -28.32 0.33 -23.91
N GLN A 93 -28.20 1.52 -23.36
CA GLN A 93 -28.05 2.75 -24.14
C GLN A 93 -26.57 3.11 -24.30
N PRO A 94 -26.18 3.84 -25.37
CA PRO A 94 -24.81 4.33 -25.51
C PRO A 94 -24.34 5.18 -24.32
N SER A 95 -25.25 5.90 -23.65
CA SER A 95 -24.97 6.69 -22.44
C SER A 95 -24.60 5.85 -21.22
N ASP A 96 -24.96 4.57 -21.22
CA ASP A 96 -24.67 3.65 -20.12
C ASP A 96 -23.23 3.10 -20.21
N ILE A 97 -22.55 3.33 -21.34
CA ILE A 97 -21.20 2.83 -21.61
C ILE A 97 -20.22 4.00 -21.53
N ILE A 98 -19.43 4.03 -20.45
CA ILE A 98 -18.37 5.03 -20.27
C ILE A 98 -17.21 4.79 -21.25
N LEU A 99 -16.77 3.53 -21.37
CA LEU A 99 -15.67 3.12 -22.24
C LEU A 99 -15.81 1.65 -22.61
N ALA A 100 -15.49 1.30 -23.86
CA ALA A 100 -15.39 -0.08 -24.32
C ALA A 100 -14.08 -0.27 -25.08
N HIS A 101 -13.30 -1.29 -24.71
CA HIS A 101 -12.04 -1.63 -25.36
C HIS A 101 -11.79 -3.15 -25.30
N ARG A 102 -10.92 -3.65 -26.18
CA ARG A 102 -10.44 -5.03 -26.13
C ARG A 102 -9.34 -5.15 -25.07
N VAL A 103 -9.38 -6.22 -24.28
CA VAL A 103 -8.28 -6.55 -23.37
C VAL A 103 -7.17 -7.22 -24.20
N PRO A 104 -5.93 -6.69 -24.16
CA PRO A 104 -4.80 -7.32 -24.85
C PRO A 104 -4.54 -8.72 -24.29
N HIS A 105 -4.55 -9.74 -25.15
CA HIS A 105 -4.15 -11.10 -24.76
C HIS A 105 -2.62 -11.20 -24.87
N VAL A 106 -1.95 -11.42 -23.74
CA VAL A 106 -0.48 -11.55 -23.66
C VAL A 106 -0.04 -12.83 -24.37
N GLY A 107 0.77 -12.69 -25.42
CA GLY A 107 1.46 -13.81 -26.08
C GLY A 107 2.70 -14.27 -25.31
N GLU A 108 3.03 -15.56 -25.39
CA GLU A 108 3.88 -16.41 -24.52
C GLU A 108 5.35 -16.00 -24.22
N ASN A 109 5.80 -14.77 -24.45
CA ASN A 109 7.22 -14.38 -24.30
C ASN A 109 7.53 -13.11 -23.48
N ASP A 110 6.63 -12.67 -22.59
CA ASP A 110 6.78 -11.36 -21.95
C ASP A 110 7.42 -11.40 -20.54
N LYS A 111 8.60 -10.75 -20.39
CA LYS A 111 9.32 -10.51 -19.11
C LYS A 111 9.26 -9.03 -18.71
N ARG A 112 8.09 -8.40 -18.73
CA ARG A 112 7.92 -7.02 -18.26
C ARG A 112 6.84 -6.90 -17.20
N PRO A 113 6.97 -5.93 -16.27
CA PRO A 113 6.04 -5.80 -15.15
C PRO A 113 4.67 -5.38 -15.67
N LYS A 114 3.64 -5.92 -15.02
CA LYS A 114 2.25 -5.54 -15.26
C LYS A 114 2.06 -4.07 -14.85
N MET A 115 1.23 -3.37 -15.60
CA MET A 115 0.97 -1.93 -15.45
C MET A 115 0.32 -1.60 -14.08
N PRO A 116 0.41 -0.33 -13.65
CA PRO A 116 0.50 0.08 -12.25
C PRO A 116 -0.75 -0.24 -11.42
#